data_AF-A0A355SFP4-F1
#
_entry.id   AF-A0A355SFP4-F1
#
_cell.length_a   1.000
_cell.length_b   1.000
_cell.length_c   1.000
_cell.angle_alpha   90.00
_cell.angle_beta   90.00
_cell.angle_gamma   90.00
#
_symmetry.space_group_name_H-M   'P 1'
#
loop_
_entity.id
_entity.type
_entity.pdbx_description
1 polymer ?
#
loop_
_entity_poly.entity_id
_entity_poly.type
_entity_poly.pdbx_seq_one_letter_code
_entity_poly.pdbx_strand_id
1 'polypeptide(L)' 'MNPVKILTDSMASLTKALIDKYNLAIIPEYVVFDEKSYLDGIDITEDKMYELVEEKKKLPKTSGATPLNFINAFKP' A
#
# COMPACT_ATOMS: atom_id res chain seq x y z
N MET A 1 -26.25 14.84 8.70
CA MET A 1 -25.16 13.85 8.75
C MET A 1 -23.96 14.45 8.07
N ASN A 2 -22.80 14.41 8.71
CA ASN A 2 -21.55 14.87 8.09
C ASN A 2 -21.02 13.76 7.18
N PRO A 3 -20.39 14.08 6.04
CA PRO A 3 -19.73 13.09 5.21
C PRO A 3 -18.62 12.39 6.00
N VAL A 4 -18.57 11.06 5.92
CA VAL A 4 -17.54 10.23 6.55
C VAL A 4 -16.73 9.56 5.43
N LYS A 5 -15.40 9.63 5.54
CA LYS A 5 -14.47 8.91 4.66
C LYS A 5 -13.71 7.89 5.51
N ILE A 6 -13.58 6.66 5.00
CA ILE A 6 -12.80 5.60 5.64
C ILE A 6 -11.50 5.44 4.84
N LEU A 7 -10.39 5.43 5.58
CA LEU A 7 -9.05 5.24 5.05
C LEU A 7 -8.37 4.11 5.79
N THR A 8 -7.53 3.37 5.09
CA THR A 8 -6.65 2.34 5.67
C THR A 8 -5.38 2.22 4.84
N ASP A 9 -4.40 1.47 5.32
CA ASP A 9 -3.18 1.17 4.58
C ASP A 9 -3.35 -0.09 3.72
N SER A 10 -2.35 -0.41 2.91
CA SER A 10 -2.37 -1.58 2.03
C SER A 10 -2.30 -2.93 2.76
N MET A 11 -1.96 -2.96 4.06
CA MET A 11 -1.79 -4.21 4.83
C MET A 11 -3.12 -4.83 5.26
N ALA A 12 -4.23 -4.10 5.12
CA ALA A 12 -5.57 -4.56 5.49
C ALA A 12 -6.09 -5.74 4.62
N SER A 13 -5.37 -6.14 3.56
CA SER A 13 -5.70 -7.29 2.70
C SER A 13 -7.14 -7.24 2.15
N LEU A 14 -7.60 -6.03 1.81
CA LEU A 14 -8.97 -5.82 1.34
C LEU A 14 -9.12 -6.18 -0.13
N THR A 15 -10.21 -6.87 -0.46
CA THR A 15 -10.53 -7.13 -1.87
C THR A 15 -10.94 -5.85 -2.58
N LYS A 16 -10.67 -5.78 -3.90
CA LYS A 16 -11.12 -4.68 -4.74
C LYS A 16 -12.63 -4.41 -4.62
N ALA A 17 -13.43 -5.46 -4.51
CA ALA A 17 -14.88 -5.34 -4.33
C ALA A 17 -15.27 -4.59 -3.04
N LEU A 18 -14.54 -4.80 -1.93
CA LEU A 18 -14.77 -4.06 -0.68
C LEU A 18 -14.32 -2.61 -0.79
N ILE A 19 -13.16 -2.38 -1.41
CA ILE A 19 -12.62 -1.03 -1.64
C ILE A 19 -13.61 -0.20 -2.45
N ASP A 20 -14.10 -0.75 -3.57
CA ASP A 20 -15.06 -0.09 -4.45
C ASP A 20 -16.40 0.13 -3.75
N LYS A 21 -16.94 -0.88 -3.06
CA LYS A 21 -18.25 -0.83 -2.38
C LYS A 21 -18.33 0.27 -1.33
N TYR A 22 -17.27 0.45 -0.55
CA TYR A 22 -17.24 1.42 0.55
C TYR A 22 -16.49 2.70 0.20
N ASN A 23 -16.02 2.84 -1.06
CA ASN A 23 -15.19 3.95 -1.50
C ASN A 23 -14.02 4.23 -0.54
N LEU A 24 -13.28 3.17 -0.20
CA LEU A 24 -12.15 3.25 0.72
C LEU A 24 -10.96 3.92 0.05
N ALA A 25 -10.28 4.83 0.76
CA ALA A 25 -8.97 5.28 0.33
C ALA A 25 -7.90 4.36 0.93
N ILE A 26 -7.08 3.77 0.06
CA ILE A 26 -5.94 2.93 0.46
C ILE A 26 -4.66 3.76 0.37
N ILE A 27 -3.91 3.79 1.46
CA ILE A 27 -2.62 4.46 1.53
C ILE A 27 -1.54 3.38 1.37
N PRO A 28 -0.76 3.41 0.28
CA PRO A 28 0.24 2.37 0.04
C PRO A 28 1.40 2.48 1.05
N GLU A 29 1.85 1.32 1.50
CA GLU A 29 3.12 1.14 2.21
C GLU A 29 4.28 1.01 1.21
N TYR A 30 5.51 1.10 1.72
CA TYR A 30 6.70 0.95 0.90
C TYR A 30 7.33 -0.43 1.07
N VAL A 31 7.54 -1.13 -0.04
CA VAL A 31 8.36 -2.34 -0.13
C VAL A 31 9.74 -1.95 -0.68
N VAL A 32 10.80 -2.27 0.06
CA VAL A 32 12.16 -1.83 -0.26
C VAL A 32 13.06 -3.03 -0.54
N PHE A 33 13.66 -3.03 -1.73
CA PHE A 33 14.70 -3.97 -2.14
C PHE A 33 15.97 -3.21 -2.51
N ASP A 34 17.05 -3.47 -1.76
CA ASP A 34 18.33 -2.77 -1.92
C ASP A 34 18.11 -1.24 -1.89
N GLU A 35 18.33 -0.53 -3.00
CA GLU A 35 18.14 0.93 -3.11
C GLU A 35 16.79 1.33 -3.76
N LYS A 36 15.96 0.36 -4.15
CA LYS A 36 14.69 0.63 -4.83
C LYS A 36 13.51 0.45 -3.89
N SER A 37 12.64 1.47 -3.87
CA SER A 37 11.38 1.46 -3.13
C SER A 37 10.22 1.33 -4.11
N TYR A 38 9.20 0.57 -3.71
CA TYR A 38 7.99 0.29 -4.46
C TYR A 38 6.78 0.61 -3.58
N LEU A 39 5.74 1.22 -4.15
CA LEU A 39 4.45 1.36 -3.50
C LEU A 39 3.67 0.04 -3.61
N ASP A 40 3.28 -0.51 -2.46
CA ASP A 40 2.52 -1.75 -2.37
C ASP A 40 1.15 -1.62 -3.04
N GLY A 41 0.81 -2.61 -3.89
CA GLY A 41 -0.41 -2.63 -4.69
C GLY A 41 -0.45 -1.64 -5.85
N ILE A 42 0.58 -0.80 -6.02
CA ILE A 42 0.69 0.19 -7.12
C ILE A 42 1.87 -0.14 -8.03
N ASP A 43 3.09 -0.13 -7.49
CA ASP A 43 4.32 -0.41 -8.24
C ASP A 43 4.69 -1.90 -8.19
N ILE A 44 4.20 -2.62 -7.18
CA ILE A 44 4.51 -4.02 -6.95
C ILE A 44 3.28 -4.76 -6.42
N THR A 45 3.10 -6.01 -6.87
CA THR A 45 2.09 -6.94 -6.35
C THR A 45 2.75 -7.97 -5.44
N GLU A 46 1.96 -8.65 -4.61
CA GLU A 46 2.45 -9.76 -3.77
C GLU A 46 3.18 -10.82 -4.59
N ASP A 47 2.60 -11.28 -5.71
CA ASP A 47 3.22 -12.26 -6.61
C ASP A 47 4.59 -11.77 -7.10
N LYS A 48 4.68 -10.49 -7.52
CA LYS A 48 5.94 -9.94 -8.01
C LYS A 48 6.98 -9.78 -6.90
N MET A 49 6.54 -9.49 -5.68
CA MET A 49 7.39 -9.45 -4.51
C MET A 49 7.98 -10.83 -4.22
N TYR A 50 7.17 -11.90 -4.25
CA TYR A 50 7.66 -13.26 -4.08
C TYR A 50 8.66 -13.67 -5.17
N GLU A 51 8.39 -13.35 -6.44
CA GLU A 51 9.36 -13.57 -7.53
C GLU A 51 10.70 -12.87 -7.27
N LEU A 52 10.68 -11.62 -6.81
CA LEU A 52 11.90 -10.87 -6.49
C LEU A 52 12.66 -11.47 -5.30
N VAL A 53 11.95 -11.97 -4.28
CA VAL A 53 12.59 -12.71 -3.17
C VAL A 53 13.31 -13.93 -3.70
N GLU A 54 12.66 -14.68 -4.60
CA GLU A 54 13.21 -15.91 -5.15
C GLU A 54 14.41 -15.64 -6.08
N GLU A 55 14.35 -14.58 -6.90
CA GLU A 55 15.43 -14.14 -7.78
C GLU A 55 16.64 -13.62 -6.98
N LYS A 56 16.40 -12.72 -6.03
CA LYS A 56 17.47 -12.02 -5.29
C LYS A 56 18.00 -12.79 -4.09
N LYS A 57 17.31 -13.85 -3.66
CA LYS A 57 17.59 -14.62 -2.43
C LYS A 57 17.72 -13.71 -1.19
N LYS A 58 16.90 -12.67 -1.14
CA LYS A 58 16.85 -11.66 -0.07
C LYS A 58 15.41 -11.33 0.23
N LEU A 59 15.10 -11.08 1.50
CA LEU A 59 13.81 -10.55 1.91
C LEU A 59 13.77 -9.03 1.73
N PRO A 60 12.61 -8.46 1.36
CA PRO A 60 12.44 -7.01 1.36
C PRO A 60 12.48 -6.47 2.79
N LYS A 61 12.66 -5.16 2.89
CA LYS A 61 12.26 -4.39 4.06
C LYS A 61 10.95 -3.67 3.76
N THR A 62 10.20 -3.33 4.80
CA THR A 62 9.01 -2.49 4.67
C THR A 62 9.19 -1.17 5.40
N SER A 63 8.47 -0.14 4.97
CA SER A 63 8.38 1.14 5.65
C SER A 63 6.97 1.68 5.59
N GLY A 64 6.51 2.14 6.76
CA GLY A 64 5.30 2.90 7.01
C GLY A 64 5.02 3.98 5.96
N ALA A 65 3.73 4.20 5.67
CA ALA A 65 3.28 5.44 5.05
C ALA A 65 3.71 6.64 5.91
N THR A 66 4.23 7.68 5.27
CA THR A 66 4.69 8.89 5.96
C THR A 66 3.50 9.75 6.40
N PRO A 67 3.69 10.66 7.39
CA PRO A 67 2.66 11.64 7.73
C PRO A 67 2.17 12.46 6.52
N LEU A 68 3.04 12.73 5.55
CA LEU A 68 2.67 13.42 4.32
C LEU A 68 1.71 12.61 3.45
N ASN A 69 1.86 11.28 3.39
CA ASN A 69 0.92 10.42 2.67
C ASN A 69 -0.49 10.54 3.25
N PHE A 70 -0.61 10.50 4.59
CA PHE A 70 -1.89 10.69 5.27
C PHE A 70 -2.46 12.09 5.07
N ILE A 71 -1.64 13.15 5.20
CA ILE A 71 -2.07 14.53 4.97
C ILE A 71 -2.63 14.67 3.55
N ASN A 72 -1.98 14.08 2.54
CA ASN A 72 -2.48 14.10 1.17
C ASN A 72 -3.78 13.31 1.01
N ALA A 73 -3.91 12.16 1.67
CA ALA A 73 -5.14 11.36 1.64
C ALA A 73 -6.34 12.03 2.33
N PHE A 74 -6.10 12.97 3.26
CA PHE A 74 -7.13 13.75 3.93
C PHE A 74 -7.56 15.01 3.17
N LYS A 75 -6.83 15.40 2.12
CA LYS A 75 -7.22 16.56 1.30
C LYS A 75 -8.53 16.26 0.55
N PRO A 76 -9.42 17.27 0.40
CA PRO A 76 -10.67 17.13 -0.31
C PRO A 76 -10.49 16.88 -1.81
#